data_AF-A0A1G3QKR3-F1
#
_entry.id   AF-A0A1G3QKR3-F1
#
_cell.length_a   1.000
_cell.length_b   1.000
_cell.length_c   1.000
_cell.angle_alpha   90.00
_cell.angle_beta   90.00
_cell.angle_gamma   90.00
#
_symmetry.space_group_name_H-M   'P 1'
#
loop_
_entity.id
_entity.type
_entity.pdbx_description
1 polymer ?
#
loop_
_entity_poly.entity_id
_entity_poly.type
_entity_poly.pdbx_seq_one_letter_code
_entity_poly.pdbx_strand_id
1 'polypeptide(L)'
;MKSGHPEGVPPFKLSIGINYGPAIARYIGSHERMDYSVIGDAVNTPSRIESNGIPGKVAISESTFHAIGGDKYLKYSGTREITVKGKSAPLKIYIVEDVLPLAGSVI
;
A
#
# COMPACT_ATOMS: atom_id res chain seq x y z
N MET A 1 7.13 -1.37 25.94
CA MET A 1 8.14 -1.50 24.87
C MET A 1 8.96 -0.22 24.85
N LYS A 2 10.22 -0.22 25.33
CA LYS A 2 11.09 0.97 25.23
C LYS A 2 11.62 1.03 23.80
N SER A 3 11.38 2.12 23.07
CA SER A 3 11.92 2.33 21.73
C SER A 3 13.44 2.40 21.82
N GLY A 4 14.15 1.41 21.27
CA GLY A 4 15.61 1.31 21.24
C GLY A 4 16.28 2.34 20.30
N HIS A 5 15.78 3.58 20.31
CA HIS A 5 16.24 4.63 19.42
C HIS A 5 17.43 5.37 20.05
N PRO A 6 18.58 5.48 19.38
CA PRO A 6 19.73 6.20 19.92
C PRO A 6 19.40 7.67 20.17
N GLU A 7 19.83 8.20 21.31
CA GLU A 7 19.60 9.60 21.69
C GLU A 7 20.19 10.55 20.65
N GLY A 8 19.40 11.57 20.27
CA GLY A 8 19.82 12.60 19.30
C GLY A 8 19.51 12.28 17.83
N VAL A 9 19.03 11.08 17.50
CA VAL A 9 18.58 10.77 16.13
C VAL A 9 17.08 11.08 16.01
N PRO A 10 16.58 11.67 14.91
CA PRO A 10 15.14 11.82 14.69
C PRO A 10 14.48 10.44 14.46
N PRO A 11 13.22 10.23 14.90
CA PRO A 11 12.53 8.96 14.70
C PRO A 11 12.33 8.68 13.21
N PHE A 12 12.66 7.46 12.77
CA PHE A 12 12.39 7.01 11.41
C PHE A 12 10.89 6.84 11.21
N LYS A 13 10.33 7.54 10.22
CA LYS A 13 8.92 7.42 9.83
C LYS A 13 8.84 6.73 8.48
N LEU A 14 8.10 5.61 8.42
CA LEU A 14 7.85 4.87 7.19
C LEU A 14 6.39 5.03 6.78
N SER A 15 6.17 5.44 5.55
CA SER A 15 4.85 5.45 4.91
C SER A 15 4.78 4.29 3.91
N ILE A 16 3.63 3.64 3.83
CA ILE A 16 3.43 2.48 2.94
C ILE A 16 2.13 2.66 2.18
N GLY A 17 2.20 2.55 0.85
CA GLY A 17 1.03 2.46 -0.03
C GLY A 17 0.87 1.03 -0.54
N ILE A 18 -0.36 0.49 -0.54
CA ILE A 18 -0.66 -0.84 -1.08
C ILE A 18 -1.78 -0.72 -2.10
N ASN A 19 -1.62 -1.38 -3.25
CA ASN A 19 -2.62 -1.46 -4.30
C ASN A 19 -2.81 -2.90 -4.76
N TYR A 20 -4.02 -3.24 -5.18
CA TYR A 20 -4.34 -4.50 -5.81
C TYR A 20 -4.90 -4.24 -7.21
N GLY A 21 -4.44 -4.99 -8.21
CA GLY A 21 -4.93 -4.87 -9.58
C GLY A 21 -4.12 -5.69 -10.59
N PRO A 22 -4.58 -5.73 -11.85
CA PRO A 22 -3.94 -6.50 -12.91
C PRO A 22 -2.56 -5.94 -13.28
N ALA A 23 -1.61 -6.83 -13.50
CA ALA A 23 -0.27 -6.51 -13.97
C ALA A 23 0.29 -7.66 -14.82
N ILE A 24 1.33 -7.37 -15.61
CA ILE A 24 2.01 -8.34 -16.47
C ILE A 24 3.43 -8.55 -15.93
N ALA A 25 3.78 -9.80 -15.64
CA ALA A 25 5.15 -10.17 -15.29
C ALA A 25 5.84 -10.82 -16.49
N ARG A 26 7.04 -10.34 -16.86
CA ARG A 26 7.83 -10.90 -17.96
C ARG A 26 9.33 -10.57 -17.81
N TYR A 27 10.17 -11.28 -18.56
CA TYR A 27 11.55 -10.86 -18.78
C TYR A 27 11.60 -9.64 -19.71
N ILE A 28 12.39 -8.64 -19.34
CA ILE A 28 12.58 -7.40 -20.11
C ILE A 28 14.07 -7.10 -20.17
N GLY A 29 14.56 -6.75 -21.36
CA GLY A 29 15.93 -6.29 -21.56
C GLY A 29 16.57 -6.89 -22.80
N SER A 30 17.86 -6.62 -22.98
CA SER A 30 18.65 -7.23 -24.05
C SER A 30 19.09 -8.64 -23.66
N HIS A 31 19.58 -9.41 -24.63
CA HIS A 31 20.14 -10.74 -24.36
C HIS A 31 21.23 -10.75 -23.27
N GLU A 32 21.97 -9.66 -23.11
CA GLU A 32 23.07 -9.54 -22.14
C GLU A 32 22.62 -9.05 -20.76
N ARG A 33 21.42 -8.45 -20.66
CA ARG A 33 20.83 -7.98 -19.40
C ARG A 33 19.31 -8.16 -19.46
N MET A 34 18.84 -9.28 -18.92
CA MET A 34 17.42 -9.56 -18.73
C MET A 34 17.03 -9.41 -17.26
N ASP A 35 16.03 -8.58 -17.02
CA ASP A 35 15.40 -8.42 -15.71
C ASP A 35 13.99 -9.02 -15.72
N TYR A 36 13.67 -9.83 -14.72
CA TYR A 36 12.28 -10.27 -14.50
C TYR A 36 11.51 -9.13 -13.82
N SER A 37 10.59 -8.54 -14.57
CA SER A 37 9.92 -7.29 -14.17
C SER A 37 8.40 -7.41 -14.26
N VAL A 38 7.71 -6.64 -13.42
CA VAL A 38 6.25 -6.51 -13.43
C VAL A 38 5.88 -5.12 -13.95
N ILE A 39 5.02 -5.06 -14.96
CA ILE A 39 4.56 -3.82 -15.60
C ILE A 39 3.04 -3.70 -15.49
N GLY A 40 2.56 -2.49 -15.27
CA GLY A 40 1.14 -2.18 -15.34
C GLY A 40 0.82 -0.87 -14.64
N ASP A 41 -0.38 -0.35 -14.84
CA ASP A 41 -0.84 0.81 -14.07
C ASP A 41 -0.99 0.46 -12.57
N ALA A 42 -1.37 -0.79 -12.26
CA ALA A 42 -1.53 -1.26 -10.89
C ALA A 42 -0.23 -1.23 -10.07
N VAL A 43 0.95 -1.39 -10.70
CA VAL A 43 2.25 -1.39 -9.97
C VAL A 43 2.74 0.02 -9.66
N ASN A 44 2.23 1.03 -10.38
CA ASN A 44 2.56 2.44 -10.17
C ASN A 44 1.60 3.14 -9.20
N THR A 45 0.50 2.50 -8.84
CA THR A 45 -0.50 3.06 -7.93
C THR A 45 -0.04 3.11 -6.46
N PRO A 46 0.67 2.10 -5.91
CA PRO A 46 1.17 2.12 -4.52
C PRO A 46 2.01 3.34 -4.18
N SER A 47 2.94 3.74 -5.05
CA SER A 47 3.79 4.92 -4.81
C SER A 47 2.98 6.21 -4.75
N ARG A 48 1.92 6.31 -5.55
CA ARG A 48 1.01 7.47 -5.52
C ARG A 48 0.18 7.50 -4.25
N ILE A 49 -0.25 6.34 -3.75
CA ILE A 49 -0.96 6.22 -2.47
C ILE A 49 -0.05 6.61 -1.32
N GLU A 50 1.19 6.11 -1.32
CA GLU A 50 2.21 6.43 -0.32
C GLU A 50 2.44 7.95 -0.24
N SER A 51 2.71 8.59 -1.38
CA SER A 51 3.03 10.03 -1.42
C SER A 51 1.85 10.95 -1.08
N ASN A 52 0.62 10.45 -1.16
CA ASN A 52 -0.60 11.20 -0.77
C ASN A 52 -1.19 10.74 0.58
N GLY A 53 -0.56 9.75 1.21
CA GLY A 53 -0.97 9.17 2.48
C GLY A 53 -0.71 10.09 3.68
N ILE A 54 -0.83 9.52 4.89
CA ILE A 54 -0.43 10.20 6.12
C ILE A 54 0.98 9.73 6.47
N PRO A 55 1.95 10.64 6.70
CA PRO A 55 3.31 10.25 7.06
C PRO A 55 3.35 9.30 8.27
N GLY A 56 4.05 8.17 8.13
CA GLY A 56 4.13 7.17 9.20
C GLY A 56 2.93 6.22 9.28
N LYS A 57 2.05 6.20 8.27
CA LYS A 57 0.88 5.33 8.20
C LYS A 57 0.91 4.44 6.96
N VAL A 58 0.11 3.39 7.02
CA VAL A 58 -0.19 2.53 5.87
C VAL A 58 -1.50 3.00 5.25
N ALA A 59 -1.49 3.18 3.93
CA ALA A 59 -2.67 3.49 3.15
C ALA A 59 -2.87 2.42 2.08
N ILE A 60 -4.11 1.99 1.87
CA ILE A 60 -4.45 0.99 0.87
C ILE A 60 -5.48 1.53 -0.11
N SER A 61 -5.44 1.07 -1.36
CA SER A 61 -6.48 1.35 -2.36
C SER A 61 -7.82 0.71 -1.99
N GLU A 62 -8.92 1.23 -2.53
CA GLU A 62 -10.23 0.59 -2.44
C GLU A 62 -10.25 -0.83 -3.03
N SER A 63 -9.51 -1.10 -4.11
CA SER A 63 -9.40 -2.46 -4.65
C SER A 63 -8.71 -3.42 -3.68
N THR A 64 -7.68 -2.95 -2.96
CA THR A 64 -7.06 -3.74 -1.87
C THR A 64 -8.05 -3.97 -0.75
N PHE A 65 -8.78 -2.93 -0.31
CA PHE A 65 -9.79 -3.04 0.76
C PHE A 65 -10.80 -4.13 0.45
N HIS A 66 -11.36 -4.16 -0.76
CA HIS A 66 -12.30 -5.21 -1.16
C HIS A 66 -11.63 -6.58 -1.30
N ALA A 67 -10.43 -6.65 -1.88
CA ALA A 67 -9.72 -7.92 -2.10
C ALA A 67 -9.38 -8.65 -0.79
N ILE A 68 -9.12 -7.91 0.30
CA ILE A 68 -8.83 -8.49 1.61
C ILE A 68 -10.09 -8.75 2.46
N GLY A 69 -11.29 -8.50 1.92
CA GLY A 69 -12.57 -8.75 2.62
C GLY A 69 -13.11 -7.57 3.43
N GLY A 70 -12.58 -6.36 3.23
CA GLY A 70 -13.13 -5.11 3.76
C GLY A 70 -13.19 -5.05 5.29
N ASP A 71 -14.31 -4.52 5.80
CA ASP A 71 -14.55 -4.32 7.24
C ASP A 71 -14.47 -5.61 8.07
N LYS A 72 -14.58 -6.78 7.44
CA LYS A 72 -14.44 -8.07 8.13
C LYS A 72 -13.04 -8.29 8.68
N TYR A 73 -12.02 -7.75 8.00
CA TYR A 73 -10.62 -8.04 8.30
C TYR A 73 -9.75 -6.80 8.46
N LEU A 74 -10.30 -5.60 8.25
CA LEU A 74 -9.55 -4.36 8.33
C LEU A 74 -10.26 -3.34 9.21
N LYS A 75 -9.52 -2.80 10.18
CA LYS A 75 -9.87 -1.57 10.88
C LYS A 75 -9.13 -0.39 10.26
N TYR A 76 -9.83 0.69 9.98
CA TYR A 76 -9.26 1.90 9.38
C TYR A 76 -9.78 3.18 10.05
N SER A 77 -8.94 4.21 10.09
CA SER A 77 -9.22 5.49 10.76
C SER A 77 -10.08 6.44 9.91
N GLY A 78 -10.15 6.17 8.61
CA GLY A 78 -10.94 6.94 7.65
C GLY A 78 -10.53 6.66 6.20
N THR A 79 -11.25 7.31 5.29
CA THR A 79 -10.99 7.26 3.86
C THR A 79 -10.64 8.64 3.31
N ARG A 80 -9.85 8.68 2.25
CA ARG A 80 -9.54 9.92 1.50
C ARG A 80 -9.68 9.67 0.01
N GLU A 81 -10.05 10.69 -0.74
CA GLU A 81 -9.98 10.68 -2.19
C GLU A 81 -8.75 11.45 -2.64
N ILE A 82 -7.96 10.85 -3.53
CA ILE A 82 -6.73 11.45 -4.06
C ILE A 82 -6.78 11.47 -5.58
N THR A 83 -6.49 12.62 -6.18
CA THR A 83 -6.33 12.75 -7.63
C THR A 83 -4.87 12.52 -7.98
N VAL A 84 -4.59 11.55 -8.84
CA VAL A 84 -3.22 11.15 -9.18
C VAL A 84 -3.02 11.10 -10.69
N LYS A 85 -1.83 11.48 -11.16
CA LYS A 85 -1.51 11.52 -12.60
C LYS A 85 -1.80 10.18 -13.28
N GLY A 86 -2.46 10.18 -14.44
CA GLY A 86 -2.75 8.94 -15.19
C GLY A 86 -4.01 8.19 -14.75
N LYS A 87 -4.75 8.70 -13.75
CA LYS A 87 -6.10 8.24 -13.39
C LYS A 87 -7.10 9.34 -13.75
N SER A 88 -8.18 8.98 -14.43
CA SER A 88 -9.26 9.90 -14.81
C SER A 88 -10.23 10.17 -13.66
N ALA A 89 -10.39 9.22 -12.74
CA ALA A 89 -11.20 9.35 -11.54
C ALA A 89 -10.32 9.44 -10.29
N PRO A 90 -10.77 10.15 -9.23
CA PRO A 90 -10.14 10.11 -7.92
C PRO A 90 -10.01 8.67 -7.41
N LEU A 91 -8.88 8.36 -6.78
CA LEU A 91 -8.66 7.09 -6.13
C LEU A 91 -9.04 7.21 -4.65
N LYS A 92 -9.96 6.37 -4.19
CA LYS A 92 -10.27 6.26 -2.77
C LYS A 92 -9.24 5.37 -2.06
N ILE A 93 -8.72 5.86 -0.96
CA ILE A 93 -7.74 5.18 -0.11
C ILE A 93 -8.23 5.06 1.33
N TYR A 94 -7.80 4.01 2.02
CA TYR A 94 -8.15 3.69 3.40
C TYR A 94 -6.89 3.78 4.27
N ILE A 95 -6.95 4.49 5.39
CA ILE A 95 -5.82 4.61 6.32
C ILE A 95 -5.91 3.52 7.38
N VAL A 96 -5.05 2.50 7.25
CA VAL A 96 -5.07 1.30 8.08
C VAL A 96 -4.73 1.64 9.53
N GLU A 97 -5.55 1.12 10.45
CA GLU A 97 -5.26 1.12 11.88
C GLU A 97 -4.83 -0.25 12.35
N ASP A 98 -5.54 -1.30 11.93
CA ASP A 98 -5.30 -2.66 12.40
C ASP A 98 -5.82 -3.72 11.41
N VAL A 99 -5.27 -4.93 11.51
CA VAL A 99 -5.75 -6.11 10.77
C VAL A 99 -6.45 -7.03 11.77
N LEU A 100 -7.74 -7.28 11.53
CA LEU A 100 -8.56 -8.06 12.45
C LEU A 100 -8.25 -9.56 12.29
N PRO A 101 -8.39 -10.35 13.36
CA PRO A 101 -8.15 -11.79 13.31
C PRO A 101 -9.03 -12.46 12.25
N LEU A 102 -8.46 -13.45 11.55
CA LEU A 102 -9.27 -14.34 10.74
C LEU A 102 -10.24 -15.08 11.68
N ALA A 103 -11.54 -15.05 11.40
CA ALA A 103 -12.54 -15.76 12.19
C ALA A 103 -12.13 -17.25 12.33
N GLY A 104 -11.74 -17.66 13.55
CA GLY A 104 -11.22 -19.00 13.86
C GLY A 104 -9.74 -19.08 14.22
N SER A 105 -8.97 -18.00 14.10
CA SER A 105 -7.58 -17.95 14.58
C SER A 105 -7.55 -17.46 16.04
N VAL A 106 -7.86 -18.36 16.96
CA VAL A 106 -7.39 -18.23 18.35
C VAL A 106 -5.93 -18.69 18.33
N ILE A 107 -5.00 -17.77 18.57
CA ILE A 107 -3.63 -18.11 18.99
C ILE A 107 -3.61 -18.33 20.49
#